data_AF-A0A5K1JZ89-F1
#
_entry.id   AF-A0A5K1JZ89-F1
#
_cell.length_a   1.000
_cell.length_b   1.000
_cell.length_c   1.000
_cell.angle_alpha   90.00
_cell.angle_beta   90.00
_cell.angle_gamma   90.00
#
_symmetry.space_group_name_H-M   'P 1'
#
loop_
_entity.id
_entity.type
_entity.pdbx_description
1 polymer ?
#
loop_
_entity_poly.entity_id
_entity_poly.type
_entity_poly.pdbx_seq_one_letter_code
_entity_poly.pdbx_strand_id
1 'polypeptide(L)'
;MYSPPWFVFKPKLSASGPGRDSFRLMSKKTYTNHVTVWNVRHMPRGCGTWPSLWEFGANWPAQGEVDIMEGVNGHGTNQATLHTTSGCTVGGSRSITGTSVGTNCDVAATGNAGCPVLDSSSKSFGENFNSNGGGFFAMERSSAGVKVWFWPRHASNIPSDVLDGATSVNTANWGTPMTDFPSTSCDMASHFGPHNIVINLTFYHVNSNPGAFDWAYFDIAWLKIDWIIQGIAASLLVIFLVMECKCSMYWC
;
A
#
# COMPACT_ATOMS: atom_id res chain seq x y z
N MET A 1 -14.73 39.16 -7.96
CA MET A 1 -15.04 39.15 -6.52
C MET A 1 -13.70 39.01 -5.80
N TYR A 2 -13.38 39.91 -4.87
CA TYR A 2 -12.04 40.05 -4.27
C TYR A 2 -11.67 38.86 -3.38
N SER A 3 -10.51 38.24 -3.64
CA SER A 3 -9.87 37.29 -2.73
C SER A 3 -9.38 38.01 -1.46
N PRO A 4 -9.50 37.43 -0.26
CA PRO A 4 -9.00 38.06 0.97
C PRO A 4 -7.48 38.22 0.93
N PRO A 5 -6.90 39.33 1.42
CA PRO A 5 -5.47 39.64 1.32
C PRO A 5 -4.54 38.75 2.17
N TRP A 6 -5.05 37.72 2.84
CA TRP A 6 -4.30 36.89 3.79
C TRP A 6 -3.98 35.49 3.28
N PHE A 7 -4.46 35.09 2.11
CA PHE A 7 -4.10 33.82 1.47
C PHE A 7 -3.25 34.07 0.24
N VAL A 8 -1.93 33.96 0.40
CA VAL A 8 -0.99 33.93 -0.74
C VAL A 8 -0.84 32.47 -1.17
N PHE A 9 -1.47 32.09 -2.27
CA PHE A 9 -1.09 30.88 -2.98
C PHE A 9 0.34 31.07 -3.48
N LYS A 10 1.29 30.26 -3.00
CA LYS A 10 2.65 30.23 -3.57
C LYS A 10 2.67 29.20 -4.70
N PRO A 11 2.61 29.61 -5.99
CA PRO A 11 2.56 28.67 -7.13
C PRO A 11 3.85 27.86 -7.29
N LYS A 12 4.93 28.25 -6.59
CA LYS A 12 6.21 27.56 -6.57
C LYS A 12 6.64 27.34 -5.13
N LEU A 13 6.77 26.07 -4.74
CA LEU A 13 7.37 25.69 -3.45
C LEU A 13 8.88 25.97 -3.51
N SER A 14 9.47 26.37 -2.38
CA SER A 14 10.92 26.46 -2.27
C SER A 14 11.50 25.05 -2.27
N ALA A 15 12.58 24.83 -3.04
CA ALA A 15 13.33 23.56 -3.00
C ALA A 15 13.96 23.29 -1.62
N SER A 16 14.19 24.34 -0.82
CA SER A 16 14.66 24.27 0.57
C SER A 16 13.55 24.39 1.60
N GLY A 17 12.28 24.45 1.16
CA GLY A 17 11.12 24.51 2.03
C GLY A 17 10.68 23.13 2.51
N PRO A 18 9.69 23.07 3.42
CA PRO A 18 9.19 21.81 3.98
C PRO A 18 8.47 20.89 2.98
N GLY A 19 8.27 21.33 1.74
CA GLY A 19 7.53 20.60 0.71
C GLY A 19 6.04 20.93 0.70
N ARG A 20 5.25 20.06 0.04
CA ARG A 20 3.80 20.16 -0.02
C ARG A 20 3.21 19.50 1.21
N ASP A 21 2.24 20.16 1.84
CA ASP A 21 1.48 19.55 2.94
C ASP A 21 0.85 18.23 2.50
N SER A 22 0.99 17.23 3.37
CA SER A 22 0.47 15.89 3.14
C SER A 22 0.17 15.19 4.47
N PHE A 23 -0.17 13.91 4.41
CA PHE A 23 -0.44 13.10 5.58
C PHE A 23 0.35 11.79 5.56
N ARG A 24 0.63 11.31 6.77
CA ARG A 24 1.07 9.95 7.08
C ARG A 24 0.30 9.49 8.31
N LEU A 25 -0.68 8.63 8.11
CA LEU A 25 -1.43 8.03 9.22
C LEU A 25 -0.77 6.71 9.59
N MET A 26 -0.71 6.44 10.89
CA MET A 26 -0.12 5.23 11.44
C MET A 26 -1.08 4.62 12.47
N SER A 27 -1.26 3.31 12.42
CA SER A 27 -2.03 2.61 13.45
C SER A 27 -1.37 2.77 14.81
N LYS A 28 -2.16 2.97 15.87
CA LYS A 28 -1.65 2.97 17.25
C LYS A 28 -1.22 1.57 17.70
N LYS A 29 -1.93 0.54 17.25
CA LYS A 29 -1.60 -0.86 17.50
C LYS A 29 -0.56 -1.36 16.51
N THR A 30 0.23 -2.33 16.95
CA THR A 30 1.11 -3.12 16.10
C THR A 30 0.56 -4.53 15.92
N TYR A 31 0.94 -5.18 14.83
CA TYR A 31 0.44 -6.49 14.41
C TYR A 31 1.60 -7.41 14.03
N THR A 32 1.51 -8.69 14.39
CA THR A 32 2.48 -9.72 13.97
C THR A 32 1.87 -10.57 12.86
N ASN A 33 1.33 -11.73 13.19
CA ASN A 33 0.61 -12.59 12.23
C ASN A 33 -0.83 -12.12 12.13
N HIS A 34 -1.21 -11.66 10.94
CA HIS A 34 -2.51 -11.05 10.72
C HIS A 34 -2.82 -10.97 9.22
N VAL A 35 -4.06 -10.59 8.93
CA VAL A 35 -4.57 -10.31 7.60
C VAL A 35 -5.09 -8.87 7.57
N THR A 36 -4.76 -8.12 6.52
CA THR A 36 -5.42 -6.85 6.21
C THR A 36 -6.24 -6.98 4.92
N VAL A 37 -7.39 -6.32 4.88
CA VAL A 37 -8.22 -6.20 3.67
C VAL A 37 -8.63 -4.74 3.51
N TRP A 38 -8.31 -4.18 2.35
CA TRP A 38 -8.47 -2.79 2.00
C TRP A 38 -9.49 -2.69 0.87
N ASN A 39 -10.67 -2.12 1.14
CA ASN A 39 -11.60 -1.75 0.09
C ASN A 39 -11.34 -0.29 -0.31
N VAL A 40 -10.67 -0.11 -1.44
CA VAL A 40 -10.21 1.21 -1.90
C VAL A 40 -11.01 1.60 -3.14
N ARG A 41 -11.66 2.77 -3.10
CA ARG A 41 -12.43 3.34 -4.22
C ARG A 41 -11.58 4.25 -5.09
N HIS A 42 -10.64 4.96 -4.46
CA HIS A 42 -9.75 5.90 -5.12
C HIS A 42 -8.38 5.92 -4.43
N MET A 43 -7.31 6.05 -5.21
CA MET A 43 -5.95 6.29 -4.74
C MET A 43 -5.33 7.53 -5.40
N PRO A 44 -4.32 8.17 -4.78
CA PRO A 44 -3.67 9.34 -5.36
C PRO A 44 -3.06 9.05 -6.73
N ARG A 45 -3.23 10.00 -7.65
CA ARG A 45 -2.54 10.01 -8.94
C ARG A 45 -2.00 11.40 -9.26
N GLY A 46 -1.07 11.45 -10.20
CA GLY A 46 -0.47 12.69 -10.72
C GLY A 46 1.05 12.66 -10.65
N CYS A 47 1.70 13.42 -11.53
CA CYS A 47 3.17 13.48 -11.54
C CYS A 47 3.71 13.94 -10.18
N GLY A 48 4.71 13.20 -9.68
CA GLY A 48 5.36 13.45 -8.40
C GLY A 48 4.62 12.89 -7.19
N THR A 49 3.42 12.30 -7.33
CA THR A 49 2.77 11.58 -6.21
C THR A 49 3.47 10.26 -5.93
N TRP A 50 3.61 9.91 -4.66
CA TRP A 50 4.04 8.59 -4.21
C TRP A 50 3.14 8.15 -3.05
N PRO A 51 1.97 7.55 -3.38
CA PRO A 51 1.08 6.96 -2.40
C PRO A 51 1.55 5.56 -1.95
N SER A 52 1.24 5.20 -0.71
CA SER A 52 1.47 3.85 -0.21
C SER A 52 0.46 3.37 0.83
N LEU A 53 0.17 2.07 0.80
CA LEU A 53 -0.43 1.26 1.87
C LEU A 53 0.62 0.23 2.26
N TRP A 54 1.12 0.31 3.49
CA TRP A 54 2.31 -0.44 3.88
C TRP A 54 2.38 -0.65 5.38
N GLU A 55 3.30 -1.50 5.80
CA GLU A 55 3.52 -1.87 7.19
C GLU A 55 5.00 -1.91 7.51
N PHE A 56 5.40 -1.48 8.70
CA PHE A 56 6.81 -1.49 9.10
C PHE A 56 6.99 -1.71 10.60
N GLY A 57 8.12 -2.32 10.97
CA GLY A 57 8.53 -2.52 12.35
C GLY A 57 9.23 -1.31 12.97
N ALA A 58 9.20 -1.20 14.30
CA ALA A 58 9.74 -0.06 15.03
C ALA A 58 11.24 0.19 14.81
N ASN A 59 12.01 -0.87 14.54
CA ASN A 59 13.43 -0.78 14.21
C ASN A 59 13.68 -1.13 12.74
N TRP A 60 13.48 -0.18 11.83
CA TRP A 60 13.67 -0.39 10.40
C TRP A 60 15.16 -0.38 10.01
N PRO A 61 15.64 -1.26 9.10
CA PRO A 61 14.92 -2.35 8.44
C PRO A 61 14.98 -3.68 9.23
N ALA A 62 15.57 -3.68 10.43
CA ALA A 62 15.79 -4.88 11.25
C ALA A 62 14.52 -5.59 11.72
N GLN A 63 13.38 -4.91 11.69
CA GLN A 63 12.06 -5.47 11.98
C GLN A 63 11.16 -5.50 10.74
N GLY A 64 11.72 -5.29 9.55
CA GLY A 64 11.06 -5.48 8.27
C GLY A 64 10.05 -4.40 7.90
N GLU A 65 9.72 -4.38 6.62
CA GLU A 65 8.67 -3.57 6.00
C GLU A 65 7.99 -4.39 4.89
N VAL A 66 6.68 -4.18 4.74
CA VAL A 66 5.82 -4.79 3.73
C VAL A 66 5.07 -3.67 3.01
N ASP A 67 5.39 -3.45 1.74
CA ASP A 67 4.62 -2.59 0.85
C ASP A 67 3.52 -3.42 0.18
N ILE A 68 2.27 -3.12 0.54
CA ILE A 68 1.08 -3.83 0.01
C ILE A 68 0.65 -3.17 -1.30
N MET A 69 0.59 -1.83 -1.27
CA MET A 69 0.30 -1.01 -2.43
C MET A 69 1.28 0.15 -2.47
N GLU A 70 2.08 0.23 -3.53
CA GLU A 70 3.03 1.32 -3.73
C GLU A 70 3.20 1.61 -5.23
N GLY A 71 3.38 2.89 -5.55
CA GLY A 71 3.81 3.30 -6.88
C GLY A 71 4.08 4.79 -6.93
N VAL A 72 4.54 5.24 -8.09
CA VAL A 72 4.93 6.64 -8.32
C VAL A 72 4.22 7.22 -9.53
N ASN A 73 3.99 8.53 -9.51
CA ASN A 73 3.37 9.34 -10.58
C ASN A 73 1.94 8.96 -10.99
N GLY A 74 1.30 7.98 -10.34
CA GLY A 74 -0.04 7.52 -10.71
C GLY A 74 -0.11 6.76 -12.03
N HIS A 75 1.00 6.15 -12.47
CA HIS A 75 1.08 5.34 -13.69
C HIS A 75 1.70 3.97 -13.42
N GLY A 76 1.46 3.01 -14.32
CA GLY A 76 1.99 1.65 -14.23
C GLY A 76 1.03 0.69 -13.52
N THR A 77 1.60 -0.27 -12.82
CA THR A 77 0.88 -1.26 -12.00
C THR A 77 1.39 -1.19 -10.56
N ASN A 78 0.63 -1.77 -9.63
CA ASN A 78 1.01 -1.82 -8.24
C ASN A 78 2.34 -2.56 -8.06
N GLN A 79 3.20 -2.06 -7.17
CA GLN A 79 4.39 -2.74 -6.71
C GLN A 79 4.21 -3.16 -5.25
N ALA A 80 4.32 -4.46 -4.99
CA ALA A 80 4.42 -4.98 -3.62
C ALA A 80 5.86 -5.41 -3.35
N THR A 81 6.39 -5.06 -2.17
CA THR A 81 7.82 -5.19 -1.87
C THR A 81 8.02 -5.60 -0.41
N LEU A 82 9.08 -6.37 -0.16
CA LEU A 82 9.63 -6.49 1.19
C LEU A 82 10.99 -5.80 1.29
N HIS A 83 11.19 -5.16 2.45
CA HIS A 83 12.45 -4.56 2.86
C HIS A 83 12.90 -5.19 4.18
N THR A 84 14.10 -5.75 4.21
CA THR A 84 14.65 -6.46 5.38
C THR A 84 16.12 -6.15 5.58
N THR A 85 16.68 -6.68 6.66
CA THR A 85 18.12 -6.92 6.81
C THR A 85 18.60 -8.08 5.95
N SER A 86 19.92 -8.27 5.91
CA SER A 86 20.58 -9.36 5.18
C SER A 86 20.11 -10.76 5.60
N GLY A 87 19.95 -11.65 4.63
CA GLY A 87 19.54 -13.05 4.86
C GLY A 87 18.13 -13.41 4.41
N CYS A 88 17.39 -12.50 3.79
CA CYS A 88 16.05 -12.73 3.25
C CYS A 88 16.02 -12.64 1.72
N THR A 89 15.65 -13.74 1.07
CA THR A 89 15.46 -13.82 -0.38
C THR A 89 14.20 -14.60 -0.73
N VAL A 90 13.56 -14.24 -1.85
CA VAL A 90 12.24 -14.75 -2.28
C VAL A 90 12.32 -15.41 -3.65
N GLY A 91 13.36 -16.22 -3.85
CA GLY A 91 13.62 -16.94 -5.10
C GLY A 91 12.76 -18.19 -5.31
N GLY A 92 13.00 -18.89 -6.42
CA GLY A 92 12.35 -20.16 -6.77
C GLY A 92 11.02 -20.01 -7.50
N SER A 93 10.44 -21.16 -7.89
CA SER A 93 9.12 -21.22 -8.51
C SER A 93 8.05 -20.93 -7.47
N ARG A 94 7.33 -19.83 -7.65
CA ARG A 94 6.24 -19.39 -6.78
C ARG A 94 4.93 -19.35 -7.57
N SER A 95 3.82 -19.75 -6.94
CA SER A 95 2.50 -19.63 -7.56
C SER A 95 1.97 -18.21 -7.31
N ILE A 96 2.30 -17.30 -8.22
CA ILE A 96 1.93 -15.89 -8.16
C ILE A 96 1.39 -15.42 -9.51
N THR A 97 0.50 -14.41 -9.53
CA THR A 97 0.02 -13.80 -10.77
C THR A 97 0.84 -12.58 -11.21
N GLY A 98 1.63 -12.00 -10.30
CA GLY A 98 2.52 -10.89 -10.55
C GLY A 98 3.87 -11.29 -11.16
N THR A 99 4.69 -10.30 -11.47
CA THR A 99 6.03 -10.47 -12.04
C THR A 99 7.09 -10.01 -11.04
N SER A 100 7.93 -10.94 -10.57
CA SER A 100 9.06 -10.59 -9.70
C SER A 100 10.11 -9.80 -10.48
N VAL A 101 10.49 -8.65 -9.96
CA VAL A 101 11.52 -7.78 -10.54
C VAL A 101 12.79 -7.71 -9.68
N GLY A 102 12.71 -8.14 -8.41
CA GLY A 102 13.86 -8.43 -7.57
C GLY A 102 13.56 -9.58 -6.61
N THR A 103 14.60 -10.26 -6.14
CA THR A 103 14.48 -11.45 -5.27
C THR A 103 15.24 -11.34 -3.96
N ASN A 104 16.06 -10.30 -3.77
CA ASN A 104 16.79 -10.06 -2.53
C ASN A 104 16.11 -8.93 -1.76
N CYS A 105 15.62 -9.19 -0.55
CA CYS A 105 14.86 -8.21 0.22
C CYS A 105 15.77 -7.32 1.09
N ASP A 106 17.07 -7.63 1.16
CA ASP A 106 18.07 -6.87 1.91
C ASP A 106 18.25 -5.46 1.32
N VAL A 107 17.88 -4.44 2.09
CA VAL A 107 17.98 -3.03 1.66
C VAL A 107 19.43 -2.59 1.43
N ALA A 108 20.40 -3.13 2.17
CA ALA A 108 21.79 -2.77 2.01
C ALA A 108 22.37 -3.34 0.71
N ALA A 109 21.99 -4.58 0.37
CA ALA A 109 22.44 -5.24 -0.85
C ALA A 109 21.78 -4.69 -2.12
N THR A 110 20.56 -4.14 -2.01
CA THR A 110 19.76 -3.69 -3.16
C THR A 110 19.73 -2.17 -3.34
N GLY A 111 20.40 -1.40 -2.49
CA GLY A 111 20.28 0.06 -2.50
C GLY A 111 18.85 0.53 -2.19
N ASN A 112 18.19 -0.17 -1.26
CA ASN A 112 16.80 0.01 -0.85
C ASN A 112 15.73 -0.35 -1.91
N ALA A 113 16.07 -1.10 -2.95
CA ALA A 113 15.04 -1.59 -3.88
C ALA A 113 14.19 -2.73 -3.28
N GLY A 114 14.73 -3.47 -2.30
CA GLY A 114 14.07 -4.64 -1.72
C GLY A 114 13.83 -5.74 -2.75
N CYS A 115 12.80 -6.56 -2.53
CA CYS A 115 12.39 -7.63 -3.45
C CYS A 115 11.01 -7.36 -4.08
N PRO A 116 10.91 -6.46 -5.08
CA PRO A 116 9.62 -6.06 -5.61
C PRO A 116 8.98 -7.09 -6.54
N VAL A 117 7.65 -7.11 -6.53
CA VAL A 117 6.80 -7.80 -7.50
C VAL A 117 5.78 -6.82 -8.05
N LEU A 118 5.69 -6.75 -9.37
CA LEU A 118 4.73 -5.91 -10.09
C LEU A 118 3.45 -6.69 -10.36
N ASP A 119 2.30 -6.06 -10.14
CA ASP A 119 0.99 -6.63 -10.47
C ASP A 119 0.86 -6.73 -12.00
N SER A 120 0.21 -7.79 -12.48
CA SER A 120 -0.04 -8.01 -13.91
C SER A 120 -1.28 -7.26 -14.43
N SER A 121 -2.17 -6.82 -13.54
CA SER A 121 -3.36 -6.06 -13.86
C SER A 121 -3.02 -4.58 -14.03
N SER A 122 -3.34 -4.03 -15.20
CA SER A 122 -3.26 -2.59 -15.45
C SER A 122 -4.20 -1.77 -14.57
N LYS A 123 -5.17 -2.40 -13.90
CA LYS A 123 -6.15 -1.77 -13.00
C LYS A 123 -5.70 -1.72 -11.54
N SER A 124 -4.49 -2.18 -11.24
CA SER A 124 -3.96 -2.25 -9.88
C SER A 124 -3.46 -0.92 -9.33
N PHE A 125 -3.25 0.10 -10.18
CA PHE A 125 -2.71 1.37 -9.70
C PHE A 125 -3.17 2.57 -10.53
N GLY A 126 -3.13 3.75 -9.90
CA GLY A 126 -3.28 5.05 -10.55
C GLY A 126 -4.60 5.25 -11.29
N GLU A 127 -4.52 5.85 -12.47
CA GLU A 127 -5.71 6.25 -13.25
C GLU A 127 -6.63 5.08 -13.59
N ASN A 128 -6.06 3.95 -13.98
CA ASN A 128 -6.83 2.77 -14.37
C ASN A 128 -7.54 2.13 -13.17
N PHE A 129 -6.91 2.17 -11.99
CA PHE A 129 -7.55 1.77 -10.75
C PHE A 129 -8.76 2.67 -10.45
N ASN A 130 -8.57 3.99 -10.48
CA ASN A 130 -9.62 4.97 -10.19
C ASN A 130 -10.78 4.88 -11.19
N SER A 131 -10.48 4.78 -12.49
CA SER A 131 -11.50 4.64 -13.56
C SER A 131 -12.29 3.33 -13.48
N ASN A 132 -11.74 2.30 -12.83
CA ASN A 132 -12.42 1.04 -12.56
C ASN A 132 -13.28 1.08 -11.28
N GLY A 133 -13.37 2.22 -10.59
CA GLY A 133 -14.03 2.32 -9.27
C GLY A 133 -13.21 1.66 -8.15
N GLY A 134 -11.91 1.52 -8.37
CA GLY A 134 -10.94 0.94 -7.47
C GLY A 134 -10.96 -0.59 -7.41
N GLY A 135 -10.83 -1.13 -6.20
CA GLY A 135 -10.69 -2.56 -5.97
C GLY A 135 -10.37 -2.91 -4.51
N PHE A 136 -9.90 -4.13 -4.32
CA PHE A 136 -9.57 -4.69 -3.02
C PHE A 136 -8.10 -5.10 -3.01
N PHE A 137 -7.36 -4.65 -2.00
CA PHE A 137 -6.06 -5.22 -1.67
C PHE A 137 -6.19 -6.04 -0.41
N ALA A 138 -5.47 -7.16 -0.33
CA ALA A 138 -5.34 -7.89 0.92
C ALA A 138 -3.92 -8.35 1.13
N MET A 139 -3.51 -8.43 2.39
CA MET A 139 -2.21 -8.96 2.78
C MET A 139 -2.41 -9.99 3.89
N GLU A 140 -1.78 -11.15 3.76
CA GLU A 140 -1.62 -12.13 4.84
C GLU A 140 -0.16 -12.18 5.24
N ARG A 141 0.12 -11.96 6.52
CA ARG A 141 1.43 -12.21 7.13
C ARG A 141 1.32 -13.34 8.14
N SER A 142 2.15 -14.35 7.98
CA SER A 142 2.27 -15.47 8.92
C SER A 142 3.73 -15.92 9.05
N SER A 143 3.98 -16.98 9.83
CA SER A 143 5.30 -17.62 9.87
C SER A 143 5.69 -18.28 8.55
N ALA A 144 4.73 -18.51 7.64
CA ALA A 144 5.00 -19.10 6.34
C ALA A 144 5.47 -18.08 5.29
N GLY A 145 5.31 -16.78 5.56
CA GLY A 145 5.66 -15.72 4.63
C GLY A 145 4.66 -14.56 4.63
N VAL A 146 4.73 -13.77 3.57
CA VAL A 146 3.78 -12.69 3.27
C VAL A 146 3.16 -12.94 1.90
N LYS A 147 1.84 -12.85 1.82
CA LYS A 147 1.10 -12.91 0.55
C LYS A 147 0.30 -11.64 0.37
N VAL A 148 0.22 -11.16 -0.87
CA VAL A 148 -0.60 -9.99 -1.24
C VAL A 148 -1.51 -10.36 -2.40
N TRP A 149 -2.78 -9.97 -2.31
CA TRP A 149 -3.79 -10.13 -3.35
C TRP A 149 -4.29 -8.77 -3.79
N PHE A 150 -4.69 -8.72 -5.07
CA PHE A 150 -5.44 -7.61 -5.63
C PHE A 150 -6.63 -8.14 -6.43
N TRP A 151 -7.80 -7.55 -6.20
CA TRP A 151 -8.99 -7.77 -7.02
C TRP A 151 -9.54 -6.44 -7.53
N PRO A 152 -9.63 -6.24 -8.87
CA PRO A 152 -10.36 -5.10 -9.42
C PRO A 152 -11.82 -5.09 -8.94
N ARG A 153 -12.41 -3.89 -8.76
CA ARG A 153 -13.78 -3.67 -8.25
C ARG A 153 -14.85 -4.64 -8.77
N HIS A 154 -14.80 -4.98 -10.04
CA HIS A 154 -15.81 -5.79 -10.75
C HIS A 154 -15.31 -7.18 -11.14
N ALA A 155 -14.25 -7.67 -10.49
CA ALA A 155 -13.74 -9.01 -10.74
C ALA A 155 -14.76 -10.07 -10.28
N SER A 156 -14.95 -11.12 -11.08
CA SER A 156 -15.92 -12.19 -10.78
C SER A 156 -15.42 -13.19 -9.73
N ASN A 157 -14.14 -13.11 -9.36
CA ASN A 157 -13.46 -14.02 -8.44
C ASN A 157 -13.11 -13.36 -7.10
N ILE A 158 -13.81 -12.29 -6.70
CA ILE A 158 -13.64 -11.69 -5.38
C ILE A 158 -14.26 -12.66 -4.36
N PRO A 159 -13.49 -13.16 -3.37
CA PRO A 159 -14.04 -13.99 -2.31
C PRO A 159 -15.13 -13.26 -1.52
N SER A 160 -16.16 -13.97 -1.06
CA SER A 160 -17.28 -13.35 -0.35
C SER A 160 -16.86 -12.70 0.98
N ASP A 161 -15.87 -13.28 1.66
CA ASP A 161 -15.32 -12.72 2.89
C ASP A 161 -14.50 -11.44 2.67
N VAL A 162 -13.98 -11.23 1.46
CA VAL A 162 -13.38 -9.97 0.99
C VAL A 162 -14.47 -8.97 0.58
N LEU A 163 -15.49 -9.38 -0.17
CA LEU A 163 -16.49 -8.47 -0.74
C LEU A 163 -17.37 -7.81 0.33
N ASP A 164 -17.97 -8.62 1.20
CA ASP A 164 -18.94 -8.16 2.19
C ASP A 164 -18.28 -7.69 3.47
N GLY A 165 -16.95 -7.82 3.56
CA GLY A 165 -16.24 -7.55 4.77
C GLY A 165 -16.76 -8.44 5.90
N ALA A 166 -16.48 -9.74 5.80
CA ALA A 166 -16.87 -10.70 6.84
C ALA A 166 -16.19 -10.40 8.19
N THR A 167 -16.74 -10.94 9.28
CA THR A 167 -16.15 -10.88 10.63
C THR A 167 -14.97 -11.85 10.81
N SER A 168 -14.72 -12.67 9.80
CA SER A 168 -13.65 -13.65 9.74
C SER A 168 -13.28 -13.84 8.28
N VAL A 169 -11.99 -14.00 7.99
CA VAL A 169 -11.49 -14.29 6.64
C VAL A 169 -10.77 -15.63 6.60
N ASN A 170 -10.86 -16.31 5.44
CA ASN A 170 -10.14 -17.54 5.16
C ASN A 170 -9.34 -17.40 3.85
N THR A 171 -8.07 -17.06 4.00
CA THR A 171 -7.15 -16.82 2.89
C THR A 171 -6.88 -18.05 2.02
N ALA A 172 -7.14 -19.27 2.53
CA ALA A 172 -7.00 -20.49 1.75
C ALA A 172 -7.98 -20.55 0.55
N ASN A 173 -9.09 -19.81 0.62
CA ASN A 173 -10.11 -19.75 -0.43
C ASN A 173 -9.92 -18.58 -1.40
N TRP A 174 -8.86 -17.78 -1.24
CA TRP A 174 -8.65 -16.55 -2.02
C TRP A 174 -7.96 -16.78 -3.37
N GLY A 175 -7.56 -18.02 -3.65
CA GLY A 175 -6.87 -18.39 -4.87
C GLY A 175 -5.42 -17.87 -4.91
N THR A 176 -4.85 -17.85 -6.11
CA THR A 176 -3.45 -17.46 -6.34
C THR A 176 -3.23 -15.98 -6.01
N PRO A 177 -2.27 -15.64 -5.12
CA PRO A 177 -1.96 -14.25 -4.79
C PRO A 177 -1.26 -13.53 -5.94
N MET A 178 -1.29 -12.19 -5.89
CA MET A 178 -0.46 -11.33 -6.74
C MET A 178 1.02 -11.59 -6.47
N THR A 179 1.38 -11.71 -5.20
CA THR A 179 2.73 -12.12 -4.78
C THR A 179 2.69 -13.01 -3.54
N ASP A 180 3.69 -13.88 -3.46
CA ASP A 180 3.99 -14.74 -2.32
C ASP A 180 5.48 -14.56 -2.01
N PHE A 181 5.79 -14.17 -0.78
CA PHE A 181 7.12 -14.01 -0.24
C PHE A 181 7.32 -15.11 0.81
N PRO A 182 7.73 -16.32 0.39
CA PRO A 182 7.75 -17.49 1.26
C PRO A 182 8.92 -17.43 2.24
N SER A 183 8.76 -18.08 3.39
CA SER A 183 9.79 -18.14 4.42
C SER A 183 10.94 -19.12 4.13
N THR A 184 10.92 -19.79 2.97
CA THR A 184 11.90 -20.82 2.58
C THR A 184 13.36 -20.33 2.64
N SER A 185 13.60 -19.09 2.21
CA SER A 185 14.93 -18.45 2.27
C SER A 185 14.85 -17.06 2.91
N CYS A 186 13.87 -16.88 3.80
CA CYS A 186 13.61 -15.64 4.52
C CYS A 186 12.92 -15.99 5.84
N ASP A 187 13.68 -16.11 6.93
CA ASP A 187 13.08 -16.42 8.23
C ASP A 187 12.25 -15.24 8.76
N MET A 188 10.93 -15.42 8.75
CA MET A 188 9.98 -14.37 9.15
C MET A 188 10.20 -13.90 10.60
N ALA A 189 10.61 -14.81 11.49
CA ALA A 189 10.75 -14.50 12.91
C ALA A 189 11.98 -13.62 13.20
N SER A 190 13.06 -13.77 12.42
CA SER A 190 14.28 -12.95 12.56
C SER A 190 14.21 -11.63 11.80
N HIS A 191 13.40 -11.54 10.73
CA HIS A 191 13.32 -10.33 9.91
C HIS A 191 12.13 -9.43 10.23
N PHE A 192 11.04 -9.94 10.79
CA PHE A 192 9.81 -9.17 10.95
C PHE A 192 9.33 -9.11 12.41
N GLY A 193 9.35 -7.90 12.98
CA GLY A 193 8.77 -7.61 14.29
C GLY A 193 7.28 -7.23 14.24
N PRO A 194 6.66 -6.81 15.34
CA PRO A 194 5.32 -6.21 15.31
C PRO A 194 5.32 -4.95 14.44
N HIS A 195 4.39 -4.85 13.49
CA HIS A 195 4.31 -3.76 12.52
C HIS A 195 3.18 -2.79 12.80
N ASN A 196 3.43 -1.50 12.58
CA ASN A 196 2.37 -0.52 12.43
C ASN A 196 1.90 -0.49 10.98
N ILE A 197 0.60 -0.32 10.77
CA ILE A 197 -0.02 -0.09 9.46
C ILE A 197 0.05 1.40 9.14
N VAL A 198 0.46 1.73 7.92
CA VAL A 198 0.64 3.10 7.45
C VAL A 198 -0.10 3.33 6.15
N ILE A 199 -0.70 4.52 6.07
CA ILE A 199 -1.22 5.08 4.82
C ILE A 199 -0.60 6.45 4.67
N ASN A 200 0.07 6.70 3.54
CA ASN A 200 0.56 8.03 3.24
C ASN A 200 0.48 8.38 1.77
N LEU A 201 0.63 9.67 1.56
CA LEU A 201 0.96 10.25 0.28
C LEU A 201 2.20 11.12 0.51
N THR A 202 3.28 10.84 -0.19
CA THR A 202 4.41 11.78 -0.25
C THR A 202 4.57 12.31 -1.66
N PHE A 203 5.43 13.30 -1.84
CA PHE A 203 5.69 13.90 -3.13
C PHE A 203 7.18 14.00 -3.39
N TYR A 204 7.59 13.70 -4.61
CA TYR A 204 8.95 13.94 -5.09
C TYR A 204 8.89 14.77 -6.37
N HIS A 205 9.74 15.80 -6.47
CA HIS A 205 9.73 16.79 -7.56
C HIS A 205 8.33 17.37 -7.86
N VAL A 206 7.87 18.26 -6.97
CA VAL A 206 6.60 18.97 -7.16
C VAL A 206 6.74 19.96 -8.33
N ASN A 207 6.19 19.60 -9.49
CA ASN A 207 6.06 20.53 -10.61
C ASN A 207 5.18 21.73 -10.21
N SER A 208 5.45 22.90 -10.79
CA SER A 208 4.70 24.15 -10.56
C SER A 208 3.24 24.12 -11.07
N ASN A 209 2.70 22.94 -11.39
CA ASN A 209 1.34 22.76 -11.89
C ASN A 209 0.40 22.38 -10.73
N PRO A 210 -0.36 23.33 -10.16
CA PRO A 210 -1.25 23.05 -9.02
C PRO A 210 -2.35 22.02 -9.35
N GLY A 211 -2.81 21.94 -10.62
CA GLY A 211 -3.84 20.99 -11.05
C GLY A 211 -3.36 19.54 -11.18
N ALA A 212 -2.05 19.29 -11.07
CA ALA A 212 -1.52 17.93 -11.06
C ALA A 212 -1.94 17.13 -9.80
N PHE A 213 -2.54 17.79 -8.80
CA PHE A 213 -2.86 17.21 -7.49
C PHE A 213 -4.35 17.19 -7.17
N ASP A 214 -5.23 17.58 -8.10
CA ASP A 214 -6.69 17.56 -7.91
C ASP A 214 -7.22 16.14 -7.59
N TRP A 215 -6.43 15.12 -7.95
CA TRP A 215 -6.73 13.70 -7.74
C TRP A 215 -5.74 13.03 -6.78
N ALA A 216 -5.08 13.80 -5.91
CA ALA A 216 -4.08 13.31 -4.97
C ALA A 216 -4.71 13.01 -3.59
N TYR A 217 -5.65 12.07 -3.55
CA TYR A 217 -6.35 11.65 -2.33
C TYR A 217 -6.66 10.16 -2.33
N PHE A 218 -6.83 9.61 -1.12
CA PHE A 218 -7.36 8.26 -0.92
C PHE A 218 -8.84 8.32 -0.53
N ASP A 219 -9.65 7.47 -1.15
CA ASP A 219 -10.99 7.09 -0.67
C ASP A 219 -10.96 5.59 -0.36
N ILE A 220 -10.82 5.27 0.91
CA ILE A 220 -10.82 3.92 1.45
C ILE A 220 -12.19 3.70 2.09
N ALA A 221 -13.00 2.91 1.39
CA ALA A 221 -14.33 2.53 1.85
C ALA A 221 -14.25 1.83 3.19
N TRP A 222 -13.31 0.89 3.36
CA TRP A 222 -13.00 0.33 4.67
C TRP A 222 -11.64 -0.36 4.68
N LEU A 223 -11.01 -0.38 5.85
CA LEU A 223 -9.88 -1.27 6.19
C LEU A 223 -10.35 -2.27 7.26
N LYS A 224 -10.10 -3.55 7.02
CA LYS A 224 -10.25 -4.63 7.98
C LYS A 224 -8.91 -5.21 8.38
N ILE A 225 -8.80 -5.52 9.67
CA ILE A 225 -7.62 -6.15 10.25
C ILE A 225 -8.09 -7.33 11.07
N ASP A 226 -7.44 -8.46 10.81
CA ASP A 226 -7.83 -9.74 11.35
C ASP A 226 -6.61 -10.52 11.88
N TRP A 227 -6.69 -11.06 13.09
CA TRP A 227 -5.59 -11.79 13.72
C TRP A 227 -5.62 -13.25 13.32
N ILE A 228 -4.48 -13.80 12.89
CA ILE A 228 -4.39 -15.25 12.63
C ILE A 228 -4.30 -15.98 13.97
N ILE A 229 -5.43 -16.50 14.46
CA ILE A 229 -5.49 -17.39 15.63
C ILE A 229 -5.83 -18.79 15.11
N GLN A 230 -4.87 -19.72 15.14
CA GLN A 230 -5.08 -21.12 14.75
C GLN A 230 -5.65 -21.32 13.33
N GLY A 231 -5.27 -20.49 12.36
CA GLY A 231 -5.73 -20.62 10.96
C GLY A 231 -7.13 -20.06 10.69
N ILE A 232 -7.75 -19.42 11.68
CA ILE A 232 -8.99 -18.65 11.53
C ILE A 232 -8.69 -17.21 11.93
N ALA A 233 -9.08 -16.29 11.09
CA ALA A 233 -8.98 -14.87 11.38
C ALA A 233 -10.29 -14.42 12.08
N ALA A 234 -10.25 -13.80 13.27
CA ALA A 234 -11.37 -13.02 13.83
C ALA A 234 -11.16 -11.47 13.78
N SER A 235 -12.06 -10.76 13.11
CA SER A 235 -11.96 -9.32 12.80
C SER A 235 -12.20 -8.42 14.02
N LEU A 236 -11.42 -7.34 14.14
CA LEU A 236 -11.51 -6.41 15.29
C LEU A 236 -11.71 -4.93 14.91
N LEU A 237 -11.52 -4.52 13.66
CA LEU A 237 -11.59 -3.09 13.31
C LEU A 237 -12.03 -2.86 11.87
N VAL A 238 -12.98 -1.94 11.68
CA VAL A 238 -13.40 -1.39 10.38
C VAL A 238 -13.14 0.11 10.41
N ILE A 239 -12.26 0.62 9.56
CA ILE A 239 -11.96 2.07 9.47
C ILE A 239 -12.38 2.62 8.10
N PHE A 240 -13.24 3.63 8.09
CA PHE A 240 -13.62 4.40 6.89
C PHE A 240 -12.74 5.65 6.81
N LEU A 241 -12.09 5.89 5.67
CA LEU A 241 -11.13 6.99 5.51
C LEU A 241 -11.25 7.65 4.13
N VAL A 242 -11.64 8.92 4.10
CA VAL A 242 -11.37 9.81 2.96
C VAL A 242 -10.28 10.78 3.39
N MET A 243 -9.15 10.77 2.70
CA MET A 243 -7.97 11.55 3.06
C MET A 243 -7.52 12.36 1.86
N GLU A 244 -7.77 13.66 1.93
CA GLU A 244 -7.41 14.62 0.90
C GLU A 244 -6.25 15.49 1.37
N CYS A 245 -5.25 15.67 0.50
CA CYS A 245 -4.36 16.82 0.63
C CYS A 245 -5.14 18.05 0.18
N LYS A 246 -5.61 18.86 1.14
CA LYS A 246 -6.31 20.12 0.82
C LYS A 246 -5.38 21.06 0.05
N CYS A 247 -5.52 21.08 -1.28
CA CYS A 247 -5.29 22.29 -2.04
C CYS A 247 -6.58 23.09 -1.91
N SER A 248 -6.53 24.30 -1.36
CA SER A 248 -7.71 25.16 -1.33
C SER A 248 -8.05 25.58 -2.76
N MET A 249 -8.85 24.76 -3.47
CA MET A 249 -9.49 25.12 -4.74
C MET A 249 -10.55 26.17 -4.42
N TYR A 250 -10.15 27.44 -4.36
CA TYR A 250 -11.10 28.49 -4.69
C TYR A 250 -11.14 28.56 -6.22
N TRP A 251 -12.31 28.21 -6.75
CA TRP A 251 -12.69 28.14 -8.15
C TRP A 251 -12.28 29.39 -8.96
N CYS A 252 -12.06 29.17 -10.26
CA CYS A 252 -11.75 30.16 -11.30
C CYS A 252 -12.62 31.41 -11.30
#